data_AF-A0A9D4FU13-F1
#
_entry.id   AF-A0A9D4FU13-F1
#
_cell.length_a   1.000
_cell.length_b   1.000
_cell.length_c   1.000
_cell.angle_alpha   90.00
_cell.angle_beta   90.00
_cell.angle_gamma   90.00
#
_symmetry.space_group_name_H-M   'P 1'
#
loop_
_entity.id
_entity.type
_entity.pdbx_description
1 polymer ?
#
loop_
_entity_poly.entity_id
_entity_poly.type
_entity_poly.pdbx_seq_one_letter_code
_entity_poly.pdbx_strand_id
1 'polypeptide(L)'
;MTRLGYGEVMRRWRIERQKQMEMIINARPNSATHITAGSKAEGLTSLLQGDWDWLVQLKGVLCVEDGINLHTIPENTDVFRMDTSVYPGYCRLLQEGPAQKHRIELRNALFDNGNGDILLSSSLYLGTYAETVSKLIKQFTPLPLANHAPAGPALPMTMGGILHMDIVPSLRCHCPSILQRWAVRPRHWPPPLIVQKVISLESNVTPVGFKESENKHLEWRLCFNSGETELIKNLNETQAKVYVMLKMILKEILKPKNKEITSYLLKNIILWQAENNPQTEFHARSFIHWLQDGLKELRTAIETKQQRYYMIPERNLMAACNLEGALQDKWVADITDLEEEGPSVILRLPKIRKAIIASPEPMLWFSCKRMELEMLSIEYIKRGLQCTDENKEVDESDFIFNAIRTRMQERFTEVRERMHREGSSLQNLTEMFT
;
A
#
# COMPACT_ATOMS: atom_id res chain seq x y z
N MET A 1 3.37 15.90 16.02
CA MET A 1 3.56 15.34 14.66
C MET A 1 5.00 15.48 14.14
N THR A 2 5.59 16.67 14.06
CA THR A 2 6.98 16.84 13.59
C THR A 2 7.99 16.03 14.40
N ARG A 3 7.90 16.09 15.74
CA ARG A 3 8.73 15.28 16.65
C ARG A 3 8.60 13.76 16.43
N LEU A 4 7.45 13.30 15.93
CA LEU A 4 7.20 11.88 15.62
C LEU A 4 7.73 11.46 14.24
N GLY A 5 8.33 12.41 13.49
CA GLY A 5 8.85 12.19 12.16
C GLY A 5 7.80 12.29 11.05
N TYR A 6 6.62 12.89 11.34
CA TYR A 6 5.55 13.13 10.35
C TYR A 6 5.54 14.58 9.83
N GLY A 7 6.61 15.34 10.05
CA GLY A 7 6.76 16.67 9.47
C GLY A 7 7.00 16.60 7.96
N GLU A 8 6.66 17.68 7.25
CA GLU A 8 6.71 17.74 5.79
C GLU A 8 8.08 17.39 5.21
N VAL A 9 9.16 17.98 5.75
CA VAL A 9 10.53 17.76 5.29
C VAL A 9 10.90 16.26 5.37
N MET A 10 10.59 15.62 6.49
CA MET A 10 10.87 14.20 6.70
C MET A 10 10.04 13.31 5.77
N ARG A 11 8.77 13.65 5.56
CA ARG A 11 7.90 12.92 4.63
C ARG A 11 8.46 12.97 3.21
N ARG A 12 8.81 14.16 2.72
CA ARG A 12 9.41 14.37 1.39
C ARG A 12 10.74 13.62 1.25
N TRP A 13 11.60 13.67 2.26
CA TRP A 13 12.86 12.93 2.25
C TRP A 13 12.64 11.41 2.10
N ARG A 14 11.69 10.82 2.84
CA ARG A 14 11.39 9.38 2.75
C ARG A 14 10.82 9.00 1.38
N ILE A 15 9.91 9.81 0.85
CA ILE A 15 9.35 9.62 -0.49
C ILE A 15 10.47 9.55 -1.52
N GLU A 16 11.43 10.49 -1.47
CA GLU A 16 12.54 10.53 -2.41
C GLU A 16 13.45 9.31 -2.26
N ARG A 17 13.70 8.84 -1.04
CA ARG A 17 14.46 7.60 -0.81
C ARG A 17 13.78 6.35 -1.36
N GLN A 18 12.46 6.23 -1.21
CA GLN A 18 11.71 5.13 -1.80
C GLN A 18 11.74 5.18 -3.33
N LYS A 19 11.67 6.38 -3.92
CA LYS A 19 11.84 6.56 -5.36
C LYS A 19 13.24 6.18 -5.85
N GLN A 20 14.29 6.54 -5.12
CA GLN A 20 15.67 6.14 -5.43
C GLN A 20 15.84 4.63 -5.40
N MET A 21 15.29 3.97 -4.38
CA MET A 21 15.24 2.50 -4.35
C MET A 21 14.56 1.94 -5.58
N GLU A 22 13.35 2.42 -5.90
CA GLU A 22 12.57 1.95 -7.03
C GLU A 22 13.36 2.06 -8.34
N MET A 23 14.07 3.18 -8.56
CA MET A 23 14.96 3.37 -9.70
C MET A 23 16.11 2.35 -9.71
N ILE A 24 16.74 2.07 -8.56
CA ILE A 24 17.83 1.09 -8.46
C ILE A 24 17.35 -0.33 -8.77
N ILE A 25 16.17 -0.71 -8.27
CA ILE A 25 15.59 -2.03 -8.52
C ILE A 25 15.21 -2.17 -10.00
N ASN A 26 14.60 -1.14 -10.58
CA ASN A 26 14.10 -1.16 -11.97
C ASN A 26 15.15 -0.88 -13.04
N ALA A 27 16.33 -0.37 -12.68
CA ALA A 27 17.45 -0.20 -13.60
C ALA A 27 17.97 -1.54 -14.16
N ARG A 28 17.58 -2.66 -13.55
CA ARG A 28 17.99 -4.00 -13.96
C ARG A 28 17.12 -4.53 -15.10
N PRO A 29 17.67 -5.35 -16.01
CA PRO A 29 16.91 -6.04 -17.05
C PRO A 29 16.05 -7.16 -16.44
N ASN A 30 15.02 -6.77 -15.69
CA ASN A 30 14.05 -7.68 -15.08
C ASN A 30 12.82 -7.82 -15.98
N SER A 31 12.19 -9.00 -15.95
CA SER A 31 10.90 -9.25 -16.59
C SER A 31 9.74 -8.46 -15.96
N ALA A 32 9.97 -7.81 -14.82
CA ALA A 32 8.97 -7.02 -14.09
C ALA A 32 9.51 -5.64 -13.68
N THR A 33 8.58 -4.71 -13.47
CA THR A 33 8.78 -3.40 -12.86
C THR A 33 8.26 -3.43 -11.43
N HIS A 34 9.08 -3.02 -10.47
CA HIS A 34 8.74 -2.97 -9.05
C HIS A 34 8.30 -1.55 -8.72
N ILE A 35 7.15 -1.40 -8.08
CA ILE A 35 6.61 -0.11 -7.70
C ILE A 35 6.41 -0.12 -6.19
N THR A 36 7.02 0.83 -5.50
CA THR A 36 6.86 1.00 -4.06
C THR A 36 5.47 1.52 -3.75
N ALA A 37 4.80 0.91 -2.78
CA ALA A 37 3.43 1.26 -2.39
C ALA A 37 3.30 1.46 -0.87
N GLY A 38 2.07 1.70 -0.43
CA GLY A 38 1.71 1.75 0.98
C GLY A 38 2.34 2.91 1.76
N SER A 39 2.43 2.74 3.08
CA SER A 39 2.78 3.85 3.99
C SER A 39 4.22 4.34 3.77
N LYS A 40 5.11 3.46 3.29
CA LYS A 40 6.51 3.81 2.95
C LYS A 40 6.57 4.72 1.73
N ALA A 41 5.90 4.36 0.64
CA ALA A 41 5.85 5.18 -0.58
C ALA A 41 5.18 6.55 -0.38
N GLU A 42 4.28 6.64 0.60
CA GLU A 42 3.60 7.88 1.02
C GLU A 42 4.44 8.73 1.99
N GLY A 43 5.56 8.21 2.51
CA GLY A 43 6.42 8.85 3.51
C GLY A 43 5.82 8.91 4.93
N LEU A 44 4.77 8.11 5.18
CA LEU A 44 3.98 8.09 6.42
C LEU A 44 4.34 6.89 7.34
N THR A 45 5.59 6.43 7.31
CA THR A 45 6.10 5.27 8.05
C THR A 45 6.38 5.56 9.54
N SER A 46 6.07 4.63 10.44
CA SER A 46 6.61 4.61 11.82
C SER A 46 8.09 4.19 11.86
N LEU A 47 8.76 4.21 13.03
CA LEU A 47 10.20 3.90 13.13
C LEU A 47 10.54 2.44 12.85
N LEU A 48 9.65 1.53 13.21
CA LEU A 48 9.85 0.08 13.17
C LEU A 48 8.72 -0.59 12.38
N GLN A 49 7.95 0.17 11.58
CA GLN A 49 7.03 -0.43 10.61
C GLN A 49 7.86 -1.19 9.58
N GLY A 50 7.85 -2.51 9.74
CA GLY A 50 8.64 -3.47 8.98
C GLY A 50 8.06 -3.81 7.63
N ASP A 51 6.75 -3.63 7.43
CA ASP A 51 6.05 -4.11 6.24
C ASP A 51 6.37 -3.22 5.01
N TRP A 52 6.93 -3.83 3.97
CA TRP A 52 7.18 -3.22 2.67
C TRP A 52 6.12 -3.68 1.67
N ASP A 53 5.32 -2.74 1.17
CA ASP A 53 4.32 -3.02 0.15
C ASP A 53 4.92 -2.80 -1.25
N TRP A 54 5.04 -3.86 -2.04
CA TRP A 54 5.50 -3.78 -3.43
C TRP A 54 4.43 -4.25 -4.40
N LEU A 55 4.17 -3.43 -5.40
CA LEU A 55 3.44 -3.83 -6.58
C LEU A 55 4.44 -4.27 -7.65
N VAL A 56 4.36 -5.51 -8.12
CA VAL A 56 5.26 -6.07 -9.13
C VAL A 56 4.49 -6.18 -10.44
N GLN A 57 4.81 -5.33 -11.41
CA GLN A 57 4.15 -5.23 -12.70
C GLN A 57 4.90 -6.04 -13.75
N LEU A 58 4.27 -7.07 -14.33
CA LEU A 58 4.89 -7.88 -15.39
C LEU A 58 5.06 -7.05 -16.68
N LYS A 59 6.29 -6.97 -17.21
CA LYS A 59 6.58 -6.23 -18.44
C LYS A 59 6.15 -7.02 -19.68
N GLY A 60 5.75 -6.30 -20.72
CA GLY A 60 5.33 -6.88 -21.99
C GLY A 60 3.90 -7.41 -21.99
N VAL A 61 3.09 -7.04 -20.99
CA VAL A 61 1.66 -7.32 -20.92
C VAL A 61 0.90 -5.99 -20.80
N LEU A 62 -0.20 -5.87 -21.52
CA LEU A 62 -1.06 -4.69 -21.48
C LEU A 62 -2.54 -5.09 -21.49
N CYS A 63 -3.27 -4.68 -20.46
CA CYS A 63 -4.73 -4.78 -20.41
C CYS A 63 -5.36 -3.50 -20.95
N VAL A 64 -6.32 -3.58 -21.85
CA VAL A 64 -6.93 -2.40 -22.52
C VAL A 64 -8.45 -2.41 -22.41
N GLU A 65 -9.06 -1.22 -22.29
CA GLU A 65 -10.50 -1.05 -22.43
C GLU A 65 -10.98 -1.37 -23.86
N ASP A 66 -12.28 -1.63 -23.99
CA ASP A 66 -12.93 -1.76 -25.29
C ASP A 66 -12.75 -0.49 -26.14
N GLY A 67 -12.54 -0.67 -27.44
CA GLY A 67 -12.42 0.43 -28.40
C GLY A 67 -11.00 1.03 -28.54
N ILE A 68 -10.01 0.53 -27.80
CA ILE A 68 -8.61 0.90 -28.02
C ILE A 68 -8.09 0.30 -29.33
N ASN A 69 -7.41 1.12 -30.14
CA ASN A 69 -6.81 0.67 -31.39
C ASN A 69 -5.57 -0.21 -31.10
N LEU A 70 -5.73 -1.53 -31.30
CA LEU A 70 -4.66 -2.50 -31.05
C LEU A 70 -3.44 -2.33 -31.98
N HIS A 71 -3.59 -1.69 -33.14
CA HIS A 71 -2.48 -1.47 -34.08
C HIS A 71 -1.41 -0.51 -33.55
N THR A 72 -1.71 0.29 -32.52
CA THR A 72 -0.71 1.16 -31.88
C THR A 72 0.13 0.44 -30.83
N ILE A 73 -0.20 -0.81 -30.51
CA ILE A 73 0.47 -1.61 -29.50
C ILE A 73 1.60 -2.42 -30.17
N PRO A 74 2.82 -2.47 -29.59
CA PRO A 74 3.91 -3.27 -30.17
C PRO A 74 3.55 -4.75 -30.29
N GLU A 75 3.89 -5.38 -31.43
CA GLU A 75 3.51 -6.77 -31.76
C GLU A 75 3.95 -7.82 -30.73
N ASN A 76 5.04 -7.57 -30.00
CA ASN A 76 5.57 -8.48 -28.96
C ASN A 76 4.91 -8.28 -27.58
N THR A 77 3.78 -7.57 -27.52
CA THR A 77 3.04 -7.31 -26.27
C THR A 77 1.89 -8.29 -26.15
N ASP A 78 1.78 -8.95 -25.00
CA ASP A 78 0.63 -9.74 -24.63
C ASP A 78 -0.54 -8.80 -24.29
N VAL A 79 -1.62 -8.85 -25.06
CA VAL A 79 -2.77 -7.96 -24.86
C VAL A 79 -3.95 -8.74 -24.29
N PHE A 80 -4.62 -8.13 -23.31
CA PHE A 80 -5.89 -8.61 -22.79
C PHE A 80 -6.93 -7.49 -22.83
N ARG A 81 -8.15 -7.81 -23.27
CA ARG A 81 -9.27 -6.87 -23.24
C ARG A 81 -9.92 -6.89 -21.85
N MET A 82 -10.21 -5.72 -21.32
CA MET A 82 -10.86 -5.58 -20.02
C MET A 82 -12.38 -5.50 -20.20
N ASP A 83 -13.08 -6.53 -19.74
CA ASP A 83 -14.53 -6.46 -19.55
C ASP A 83 -14.84 -5.92 -18.15
N THR A 84 -15.34 -4.69 -18.11
CA THR A 84 -15.73 -3.99 -16.88
C THR A 84 -17.22 -4.13 -16.55
N SER A 85 -17.94 -5.10 -17.15
CA SER A 85 -19.36 -5.36 -16.86
C SER A 85 -19.62 -6.04 -15.51
N VAL A 86 -18.57 -6.29 -14.73
CA VAL A 86 -18.63 -6.89 -13.39
C VAL A 86 -18.75 -5.82 -12.30
N TYR A 87 -18.64 -6.20 -11.03
CA TYR A 87 -18.72 -5.26 -9.91
C TYR A 87 -17.76 -4.05 -10.10
N PRO A 88 -18.19 -2.79 -9.84
CA PRO A 88 -17.38 -1.61 -10.12
C PRO A 88 -15.96 -1.66 -9.54
N GLY A 89 -14.98 -1.29 -10.37
CA GLY A 89 -13.57 -1.34 -10.04
C GLY A 89 -12.94 -2.74 -10.11
N TYR A 90 -13.67 -3.71 -10.64
CA TYR A 90 -13.16 -5.01 -11.07
C TYR A 90 -13.38 -5.19 -12.57
N CYS A 91 -12.66 -6.13 -13.17
CA CYS A 91 -12.79 -6.51 -14.57
C CYS A 91 -12.50 -7.99 -14.78
N ARG A 92 -12.96 -8.53 -15.90
CA ARG A 92 -12.47 -9.78 -16.47
C ARG A 92 -11.45 -9.46 -17.55
N LEU A 93 -10.45 -10.32 -17.73
CA LEU A 93 -9.40 -10.13 -18.74
C LEU A 93 -9.59 -11.17 -19.85
N LEU A 94 -10.09 -10.74 -20.99
CA LEU A 94 -10.31 -11.59 -22.17
C LEU A 94 -9.04 -11.62 -23.01
N GLN A 95 -8.70 -12.81 -23.50
CA GLN A 95 -7.54 -13.01 -24.35
C GLN A 95 -7.72 -12.29 -25.70
N GLU A 96 -6.66 -11.62 -26.17
CA GLU A 96 -6.57 -11.10 -27.54
C GLU A 96 -5.51 -11.86 -28.34
N GLY A 97 -5.90 -12.32 -29.54
CA GLY A 97 -5.02 -13.11 -30.40
C GLY A 97 -4.79 -14.56 -29.92
N PRO A 98 -3.92 -15.33 -30.60
CA PRO A 98 -3.73 -16.75 -30.31
C PRO A 98 -2.92 -17.03 -29.04
N ALA A 99 -3.34 -18.03 -28.26
CA ALA A 99 -2.81 -18.32 -26.92
C ALA A 99 -1.32 -18.69 -26.90
N GLN A 100 -0.83 -19.23 -28.02
CA GLN A 100 0.56 -19.65 -28.20
C GLN A 100 1.55 -18.47 -28.24
N LYS A 101 1.05 -17.25 -28.48
CA LYS A 101 1.88 -16.04 -28.39
C LYS A 101 2.17 -15.61 -26.95
N HIS A 102 1.34 -16.04 -26.00
CA HIS A 102 1.48 -15.65 -24.61
C HIS A 102 2.62 -16.36 -23.89
N ARG A 103 3.27 -15.61 -23.00
CA ARG A 103 4.26 -16.17 -22.07
C ARG A 103 3.68 -17.32 -21.27
N ILE A 104 4.53 -18.31 -20.93
CA ILE A 104 4.11 -19.54 -20.26
C ILE A 104 3.34 -19.28 -18.96
N GLU A 105 3.75 -18.26 -18.21
CA GLU A 105 3.12 -17.83 -16.95
C GLU A 105 1.66 -17.38 -17.13
N LEU A 106 1.38 -16.68 -18.23
CA LEU A 106 0.04 -16.23 -18.59
C LEU A 106 -0.77 -17.38 -19.17
N ARG A 107 -0.16 -18.18 -20.04
CA ARG A 107 -0.80 -19.32 -20.69
C ARG A 107 -1.34 -20.34 -19.69
N ASN A 108 -0.59 -20.62 -18.63
CA ASN A 108 -1.00 -21.54 -17.58
C ASN A 108 -2.20 -21.02 -16.74
N ALA A 109 -2.49 -19.73 -16.83
CA ALA A 109 -3.62 -19.09 -16.16
C ALA A 109 -4.81 -18.82 -17.10
N LEU A 110 -4.74 -19.20 -18.37
CA LEU A 110 -5.87 -19.09 -19.30
C LEU A 110 -6.95 -20.13 -18.97
N PHE A 111 -8.20 -19.69 -19.02
CA PHE A 111 -9.38 -20.46 -18.68
C PHE A 111 -10.42 -20.31 -19.78
N ASP A 112 -10.85 -21.43 -20.37
CA ASP A 112 -11.95 -21.45 -21.33
C ASP A 112 -13.28 -21.42 -20.57
N ASN A 113 -14.07 -20.37 -20.78
CA ASN A 113 -15.35 -20.18 -20.10
C ASN A 113 -16.51 -20.95 -20.76
N GLY A 114 -16.24 -21.82 -21.74
CA GLY A 114 -17.24 -22.67 -22.41
C GLY A 114 -18.13 -21.96 -23.43
N ASN A 115 -18.04 -20.62 -23.51
CA ASN A 115 -18.82 -19.77 -24.42
C ASN A 115 -17.99 -19.26 -25.62
N GLY A 116 -16.79 -19.80 -25.82
CA GLY A 116 -15.84 -19.36 -26.86
C GLY A 116 -14.88 -18.25 -26.43
N ASP A 117 -15.11 -17.63 -25.27
CA ASP A 117 -14.19 -16.67 -24.66
C ASP A 117 -13.14 -17.37 -23.78
N ILE A 118 -11.88 -16.99 -23.98
CA ILE A 118 -10.77 -17.39 -23.11
C ILE A 118 -10.44 -16.23 -22.18
N LEU A 119 -10.45 -16.51 -20.88
CA LEU A 119 -10.22 -15.56 -19.80
C LEU A 119 -8.88 -15.81 -19.13
N LEU A 120 -8.23 -14.76 -18.64
CA LEU A 120 -7.09 -14.91 -17.73
C LEU A 120 -7.61 -15.02 -16.29
N SER A 121 -7.53 -16.21 -15.69
CA SER A 121 -7.94 -16.45 -14.32
C SER A 121 -6.97 -15.79 -13.33
N SER A 122 -7.51 -14.96 -12.43
CA SER A 122 -6.73 -14.31 -11.38
C SER A 122 -6.20 -15.31 -10.35
N SER A 123 -7.00 -16.32 -9.98
CA SER A 123 -6.58 -17.35 -9.02
C SER A 123 -5.49 -18.26 -9.57
N LEU A 124 -5.61 -18.71 -10.83
CA LEU A 124 -4.57 -19.52 -11.48
C LEU A 124 -3.28 -18.73 -11.67
N TYR A 125 -3.40 -17.45 -12.06
CA TYR A 125 -2.24 -16.57 -12.19
C TYR A 125 -1.52 -16.36 -10.85
N LEU A 126 -2.26 -16.03 -9.78
CA LEU A 126 -1.68 -15.84 -8.45
C LEU A 126 -1.04 -17.13 -7.91
N GLY A 127 -1.66 -18.28 -8.13
CA GLY A 127 -1.10 -19.59 -7.78
C GLY A 127 0.22 -19.88 -8.51
N THR A 128 0.22 -19.70 -9.84
CA THR A 128 1.42 -19.89 -10.67
C THR A 128 2.54 -18.93 -10.26
N TYR A 129 2.21 -17.66 -10.01
CA TYR A 129 3.17 -16.65 -9.56
C TYR A 129 3.76 -17.02 -8.18
N ALA A 130 2.93 -17.45 -7.23
CA ALA A 130 3.37 -17.89 -5.91
C ALA A 130 4.31 -19.11 -5.98
N GLU A 131 4.03 -20.06 -6.88
CA GLU A 131 4.90 -21.21 -7.12
C GLU A 131 6.25 -20.79 -7.72
N THR A 132 6.24 -19.91 -8.72
CA THR A 132 7.45 -19.39 -9.36
C THR A 132 8.30 -18.62 -8.36
N VAL A 133 7.71 -17.71 -7.59
CA VAL A 133 8.41 -16.99 -6.51
C VAL A 133 8.97 -17.98 -5.49
N SER A 134 8.19 -18.99 -5.07
CA SER A 134 8.68 -20.02 -4.14
C SER A 134 9.85 -20.82 -4.69
N LYS A 135 9.87 -21.14 -5.99
CA LYS A 135 10.99 -21.84 -6.65
C LYS A 135 12.22 -20.94 -6.77
N LEU A 136 12.05 -19.70 -7.20
CA LEU A 136 13.13 -18.71 -7.27
C LEU A 136 13.76 -18.48 -5.91
N ILE A 137 12.94 -18.39 -4.86
CA ILE A 137 13.42 -18.30 -3.48
C ILE A 137 14.27 -19.52 -3.11
N LYS A 138 13.76 -20.73 -3.33
CA LYS A 138 14.49 -21.97 -3.00
C LYS A 138 15.79 -22.15 -3.79
N GLN A 139 15.86 -21.61 -5.02
CA GLN A 139 17.01 -21.81 -5.92
C GLN A 139 18.06 -20.71 -5.81
N PHE A 140 17.66 -19.46 -5.57
CA PHE A 140 18.54 -18.30 -5.70
C PHE A 140 18.65 -17.45 -4.44
N THR A 141 17.89 -17.74 -3.38
CA THR A 141 17.99 -16.97 -2.15
C THR A 141 18.51 -17.81 -0.98
N PRO A 142 19.69 -17.48 -0.44
CA PRO A 142 20.23 -17.98 0.83
C PRO A 142 19.70 -17.18 2.03
N LEU A 143 18.67 -16.38 1.79
CA LEU A 143 17.92 -15.66 2.79
C LEU A 143 16.99 -16.65 3.50
N PRO A 144 16.88 -16.63 4.84
CA PRO A 144 15.78 -17.29 5.52
C PRO A 144 14.50 -16.55 5.11
N LEU A 145 13.83 -17.10 4.10
CA LEU A 145 12.60 -16.61 3.49
C LEU A 145 11.46 -17.52 3.91
N ALA A 146 10.50 -16.95 4.64
CA ALA A 146 9.26 -17.63 4.98
C ALA A 146 8.13 -17.06 4.12
N ASN A 147 7.54 -17.91 3.28
CA ASN A 147 6.32 -17.58 2.54
C ASN A 147 5.11 -17.82 3.43
N HIS A 148 4.12 -16.95 3.32
CA HIS A 148 2.82 -17.14 3.96
C HIS A 148 1.75 -17.40 2.90
N ALA A 149 0.61 -17.93 3.35
CA ALA A 149 -0.55 -18.09 2.47
C ALA A 149 -0.96 -16.72 1.89
N PRO A 150 -1.44 -16.67 0.62
CA PRO A 150 -1.88 -15.42 0.01
C PRO A 150 -2.91 -14.68 0.88
N ALA A 151 -2.75 -13.37 0.99
CA ALA A 151 -3.66 -12.49 1.73
C ALA A 151 -4.30 -11.49 0.75
N GLY A 152 -5.46 -11.87 0.19
CA GLY A 152 -6.03 -11.14 -0.95
C GLY A 152 -5.09 -11.26 -2.16
N PRO A 153 -4.70 -10.15 -2.82
CA PRO A 153 -3.75 -10.21 -3.95
C PRO A 153 -2.28 -10.24 -3.51
N ALA A 154 -1.99 -10.15 -2.21
CA ALA A 154 -0.62 -10.08 -1.71
C ALA A 154 -0.07 -11.48 -1.40
N LEU A 155 1.23 -11.63 -1.61
CA LEU A 155 2.06 -12.73 -1.14
C LEU A 155 2.95 -12.20 -0.01
N PRO A 156 2.55 -12.42 1.26
CA PRO A 156 3.35 -11.97 2.39
C PRO A 156 4.62 -12.82 2.50
N MET A 157 5.73 -12.15 2.75
CA MET A 157 7.06 -12.74 2.76
C MET A 157 7.89 -12.13 3.88
N THR A 158 8.63 -12.96 4.60
CA THR A 158 9.59 -12.50 5.61
C THR A 158 11.00 -12.77 5.14
N MET A 159 11.83 -11.74 5.00
CA MET A 159 13.21 -11.81 4.54
C MET A 159 14.19 -11.58 5.69
N GLY A 160 15.13 -12.51 5.87
CA GLY A 160 16.19 -12.38 6.89
C GLY A 160 15.67 -12.52 8.33
N GLY A 161 14.41 -12.92 8.51
CA GLY A 161 13.70 -12.95 9.80
C GLY A 161 13.38 -11.57 10.38
N ILE A 162 13.59 -10.49 9.62
CA ILE A 162 13.54 -9.10 10.14
C ILE A 162 12.66 -8.20 9.26
N LEU A 163 12.68 -8.40 7.93
CA LEU A 163 11.92 -7.57 6.99
C LEU A 163 10.67 -8.30 6.53
N HIS A 164 9.50 -7.70 6.76
CA HIS A 164 8.24 -8.20 6.24
C HIS A 164 7.91 -7.47 4.94
N MET A 165 7.43 -8.20 3.93
CA MET A 165 7.12 -7.65 2.62
C MET A 165 5.83 -8.24 2.11
N ASP A 166 4.95 -7.39 1.58
CA ASP A 166 3.75 -7.78 0.87
C ASP A 166 3.98 -7.54 -0.62
N ILE A 167 4.16 -8.64 -1.36
CA ILE A 167 4.37 -8.60 -2.81
C ILE A 167 3.03 -8.81 -3.51
N VAL A 168 2.60 -7.83 -4.29
CA VAL A 168 1.36 -7.89 -5.07
C VAL A 168 1.72 -7.97 -6.55
N PRO A 169 1.56 -9.13 -7.22
CA PRO A 169 1.72 -9.20 -8.67
C PRO A 169 0.61 -8.40 -9.38
N SER A 170 0.94 -7.86 -10.55
CA SER A 170 0.05 -6.99 -11.30
C SER A 170 0.37 -6.96 -12.79
N LEU A 171 -0.63 -6.56 -13.57
CA LEU A 171 -0.50 -6.29 -15.00
C LEU A 171 -0.83 -4.83 -15.26
N ARG A 172 -0.10 -4.20 -16.18
CA ARG A 172 -0.38 -2.82 -16.60
C ARG A 172 -1.73 -2.77 -17.29
N CYS A 173 -2.53 -1.76 -16.99
CA CYS A 173 -3.77 -1.48 -17.71
C CYS A 173 -3.83 -0.05 -18.27
N HIS A 174 -4.53 0.09 -19.40
CA HIS A 174 -4.86 1.36 -20.01
C HIS A 174 -6.39 1.55 -19.96
N CYS A 175 -6.83 2.39 -19.01
CA CYS A 175 -8.24 2.67 -18.75
C CYS A 175 -8.58 4.17 -18.86
N PRO A 176 -8.46 4.76 -20.07
CA PRO A 176 -8.69 6.19 -20.26
C PRO A 176 -10.11 6.62 -19.90
N SER A 177 -11.13 5.78 -20.10
CA SER A 177 -12.53 6.15 -19.79
C SER A 177 -12.72 6.39 -18.28
N ILE A 178 -12.14 5.53 -17.44
CA ILE A 178 -12.21 5.61 -15.98
C ILE A 178 -11.44 6.85 -15.50
N LEU A 179 -10.21 7.03 -15.97
CA LEU A 179 -9.36 8.16 -15.59
C LEU A 179 -9.94 9.50 -16.05
N GLN A 180 -10.55 9.57 -17.23
CA GLN A 180 -11.18 10.79 -17.73
C GLN A 180 -12.42 11.16 -16.92
N ARG A 181 -13.28 10.19 -16.60
CA ARG A 181 -14.42 10.42 -15.67
C ARG A 181 -13.94 10.90 -14.32
N TRP A 182 -12.85 10.33 -13.80
CA TRP A 182 -12.22 10.81 -12.58
C TRP A 182 -11.68 12.23 -12.74
N ALA A 183 -11.09 12.61 -13.87
CA ALA A 183 -10.44 13.91 -14.06
C ALA A 183 -11.41 15.10 -14.18
N VAL A 184 -12.60 14.88 -14.74
CA VAL A 184 -13.57 15.97 -14.99
C VAL A 184 -14.49 16.27 -13.81
N ARG A 185 -14.38 15.54 -12.69
CA ARG A 185 -15.22 15.80 -11.51
C ARG A 185 -15.01 17.22 -10.94
N PRO A 186 -16.08 17.91 -10.52
CA PRO A 186 -15.97 19.15 -9.75
C PRO A 186 -15.19 18.91 -8.46
N ARG A 187 -14.24 19.80 -8.14
CA ARG A 187 -13.37 19.63 -6.96
C ARG A 187 -12.78 20.94 -6.46
N HIS A 188 -12.50 21.00 -5.16
CA HIS A 188 -11.60 22.00 -4.57
C HIS A 188 -10.13 21.57 -4.60
N TRP A 189 -9.89 20.26 -4.66
CA TRP A 189 -8.57 19.63 -4.67
C TRP A 189 -8.65 18.26 -5.37
N PRO A 190 -7.58 17.79 -6.01
CA PRO A 190 -6.28 18.45 -6.16
C PRO A 190 -6.28 19.51 -7.27
N PRO A 191 -5.26 20.38 -7.33
CA PRO A 191 -5.11 21.34 -8.42
C PRO A 191 -5.04 20.67 -9.80
N PRO A 192 -5.42 21.36 -10.90
CA PRO A 192 -5.45 20.78 -12.24
C PRO A 192 -4.13 20.13 -12.69
N LEU A 193 -2.99 20.69 -12.30
CA LEU A 193 -1.67 20.11 -12.61
C LEU A 193 -1.49 18.71 -12.00
N ILE A 194 -1.99 18.51 -10.79
CA ILE A 194 -1.94 17.21 -10.12
C ILE A 194 -2.95 16.25 -10.74
N VAL A 195 -4.13 16.72 -11.15
CA VAL A 195 -5.09 15.91 -11.91
C VAL A 195 -4.47 15.38 -13.20
N GLN A 196 -3.84 16.26 -13.99
CA GLN A 196 -3.13 15.89 -15.22
C GLN A 196 -2.01 14.88 -14.96
N LYS A 197 -1.24 15.09 -13.89
CA LYS A 197 -0.20 14.15 -13.49
C LYS A 197 -0.80 12.79 -13.14
N VAL A 198 -1.86 12.73 -12.34
CA VAL A 198 -2.50 11.47 -11.93
C VAL A 198 -3.00 10.66 -13.13
N ILE A 199 -3.66 11.29 -14.11
CA ILE A 199 -4.15 10.57 -15.30
C ILE A 199 -3.03 10.15 -16.27
N SER A 200 -1.85 10.78 -16.18
CA SER A 200 -0.67 10.38 -16.97
C SER A 200 0.08 9.18 -16.37
N LEU A 201 -0.15 8.86 -15.10
CA LEU A 201 0.51 7.76 -14.41
C LEU A 201 -0.09 6.42 -14.82
N GLU A 202 0.75 5.38 -14.80
CA GLU A 202 0.30 4.04 -15.13
C GLU A 202 -0.75 3.52 -14.15
N SER A 203 -1.71 2.77 -14.70
CA SER A 203 -2.74 2.04 -13.96
C SER A 203 -2.47 0.55 -14.04
N ASN A 204 -2.98 -0.21 -13.08
CA ASN A 204 -2.71 -1.63 -12.97
C ASN A 204 -3.98 -2.43 -12.65
N VAL A 205 -3.93 -3.72 -12.91
CA VAL A 205 -4.88 -4.71 -12.36
C VAL A 205 -4.14 -5.71 -11.48
N THR A 206 -4.78 -6.13 -10.40
CA THR A 206 -4.23 -7.10 -9.43
C THR A 206 -5.10 -8.37 -9.38
N PRO A 207 -4.52 -9.57 -9.16
CA PRO A 207 -5.24 -10.83 -9.28
C PRO A 207 -6.07 -11.12 -8.02
N VAL A 208 -7.16 -10.38 -7.86
CA VAL A 208 -8.15 -10.62 -6.82
C VAL A 208 -9.52 -10.18 -7.33
N GLY A 209 -10.51 -11.07 -7.24
CA GLY A 209 -11.89 -10.77 -7.59
C GLY A 209 -12.69 -10.13 -6.47
N PHE A 210 -13.91 -9.73 -6.80
CA PHE A 210 -14.84 -9.20 -5.81
C PHE A 210 -15.32 -10.34 -4.89
N LYS A 211 -15.25 -10.14 -3.57
CA LYS A 211 -15.42 -11.24 -2.59
C LYS A 211 -16.77 -11.96 -2.71
N GLU A 212 -17.83 -11.20 -2.99
CA GLU A 212 -19.21 -11.67 -3.13
C GLU A 212 -19.56 -12.10 -4.56
N SER A 213 -18.62 -12.03 -5.51
CA SER A 213 -18.83 -12.54 -6.86
C SER A 213 -18.67 -14.06 -6.91
N GLU A 214 -19.59 -14.75 -7.60
CA GLU A 214 -19.50 -16.18 -7.90
C GLU A 214 -18.26 -16.48 -8.77
N ASN A 215 -17.89 -15.56 -9.66
CA ASN A 215 -16.79 -15.71 -10.61
C ASN A 215 -15.51 -14.98 -10.16
N LYS A 216 -15.35 -14.72 -8.86
CA LYS A 216 -14.20 -13.97 -8.30
C LYS A 216 -12.82 -14.54 -8.65
N HIS A 217 -12.73 -15.81 -9.02
CA HIS A 217 -11.51 -16.48 -9.43
C HIS A 217 -11.07 -16.13 -10.88
N LEU A 218 -11.95 -15.48 -11.64
CA LEU A 218 -11.71 -14.96 -13.00
C LEU A 218 -11.63 -13.43 -13.04
N GLU A 219 -11.94 -12.77 -11.93
CA GLU A 219 -11.98 -11.32 -11.83
C GLU A 219 -10.65 -10.75 -11.32
N TRP A 220 -10.34 -9.56 -11.80
CA TRP A 220 -9.18 -8.76 -11.46
C TRP A 220 -9.62 -7.42 -10.90
N ARG A 221 -8.84 -6.85 -9.99
CA ARG A 221 -9.15 -5.56 -9.36
C ARG A 221 -8.32 -4.45 -9.95
N LEU A 222 -8.98 -3.39 -10.43
CA LEU A 222 -8.33 -2.16 -10.86
C LEU A 222 -7.63 -1.47 -9.69
N CYS A 223 -6.42 -0.98 -9.95
CA CYS A 223 -5.51 -0.40 -8.98
C CYS A 223 -4.81 0.83 -9.58
N PHE A 224 -4.92 1.97 -8.89
CA PHE A 224 -4.32 3.23 -9.31
C PHE A 224 -3.23 3.68 -8.31
N ASN A 225 -2.44 2.73 -7.81
CA ASN A 225 -1.46 2.93 -6.73
C ASN A 225 -0.52 4.14 -6.95
N SER A 226 -0.03 4.33 -8.17
CA SER A 226 0.84 5.48 -8.52
C SER A 226 0.08 6.80 -8.41
N GLY A 227 -1.15 6.86 -8.92
CA GLY A 227 -2.04 8.01 -8.81
C GLY A 227 -2.44 8.32 -7.37
N GLU A 228 -2.84 7.31 -6.60
CA GLU A 228 -3.15 7.44 -5.16
C GLU A 228 -1.95 7.96 -4.38
N THR A 229 -0.76 7.43 -4.66
CA THR A 229 0.48 7.87 -4.01
C THR A 229 0.78 9.32 -4.33
N GLU A 230 0.60 9.75 -5.59
CA GLU A 230 0.75 11.15 -5.99
C GLU A 230 -0.26 12.06 -5.26
N LEU A 231 -1.50 11.62 -5.10
CA LEU A 231 -2.53 12.35 -4.35
C LEU A 231 -2.12 12.54 -2.88
N ILE A 232 -1.69 11.48 -2.20
CA ILE A 232 -1.26 11.56 -0.79
C ILE A 232 -0.03 12.46 -0.61
N LYS A 233 0.90 12.45 -1.57
CA LYS A 233 2.07 13.34 -1.57
C LYS A 233 1.68 14.83 -1.64
N ASN A 234 0.57 15.15 -2.31
CA ASN A 234 0.08 16.51 -2.51
C ASN A 234 -1.00 16.95 -1.50
N LEU A 235 -1.26 16.16 -0.45
CA LEU A 235 -1.99 16.65 0.72
C LEU A 235 -1.20 17.76 1.41
N ASN A 236 -1.89 18.83 1.80
CA ASN A 236 -1.32 19.88 2.62
C ASN A 236 -0.97 19.37 4.03
N GLU A 237 -0.27 20.20 4.81
CA GLU A 237 0.24 19.76 6.11
C GLU A 237 -0.87 19.37 7.09
N THR A 238 -1.98 20.11 7.12
CA THR A 238 -3.12 19.81 8.01
C THR A 238 -3.79 18.50 7.60
N GLN A 239 -4.08 18.31 6.32
CA GLN A 239 -4.68 17.07 5.78
C GLN A 239 -3.80 15.85 6.06
N ALA A 240 -2.50 15.97 5.82
CA ALA A 240 -1.54 14.89 6.10
C ALA A 240 -1.51 14.54 7.59
N LYS A 241 -1.55 15.54 8.48
CA LYS A 241 -1.62 15.32 9.93
C LYS A 241 -2.93 14.63 10.33
N VAL A 242 -4.07 15.03 9.76
CA VAL A 242 -5.37 14.40 10.02
C VAL A 242 -5.34 12.93 9.58
N TYR A 243 -4.83 12.65 8.38
CA TYR A 243 -4.70 11.28 7.89
C TYR A 243 -3.85 10.40 8.82
N VAL A 244 -2.67 10.89 9.23
CA VAL A 244 -1.82 10.15 10.16
C VAL A 244 -2.52 9.94 11.50
N MET A 245 -3.25 10.95 12.01
CA MET A 245 -3.97 10.84 13.27
C MET A 245 -5.08 9.78 13.20
N LEU A 246 -5.88 9.78 12.14
CA LEU A 246 -6.89 8.75 11.89
C LEU A 246 -6.26 7.35 11.83
N LYS A 247 -5.11 7.20 11.17
CA LYS A 247 -4.37 5.93 11.14
C LYS A 247 -3.90 5.50 12.53
N MET A 248 -3.44 6.45 13.35
CA MET A 248 -3.01 6.18 14.72
C MET A 248 -4.18 5.74 15.61
N ILE A 249 -5.31 6.46 15.56
CA ILE A 249 -6.56 6.07 16.25
C ILE A 249 -7.00 4.66 15.83
N LEU A 250 -7.03 4.40 14.51
CA LEU A 250 -7.36 3.07 14.02
C LEU A 250 -6.38 2.01 14.55
N LYS A 251 -5.07 2.25 14.51
CA LYS A 251 -4.05 1.26 14.93
C LYS A 251 -4.06 1.01 16.44
N GLU A 252 -4.15 2.07 17.25
CA GLU A 252 -3.87 2.03 18.69
C GLU A 252 -5.14 1.89 19.55
N ILE A 253 -6.29 2.33 19.05
CA ILE A 253 -7.54 2.34 19.83
C ILE A 253 -8.54 1.33 19.27
N LEU A 254 -8.75 1.31 17.95
CA LEU A 254 -9.84 0.53 17.33
C LEU A 254 -9.39 -0.89 16.94
N LYS A 255 -8.24 -1.04 16.26
CA LYS A 255 -7.72 -2.33 15.79
C LYS A 255 -7.49 -3.38 16.88
N PRO A 256 -7.04 -3.03 18.11
CA PRO A 256 -6.93 -4.00 19.19
C PRO A 256 -8.28 -4.67 19.54
N LYS A 257 -9.40 -4.00 19.24
CA LYS A 257 -10.74 -4.52 19.47
C LYS A 257 -11.27 -5.34 18.29
N ASN A 258 -10.97 -4.94 17.04
CA ASN A 258 -11.41 -5.63 15.83
C ASN A 258 -10.58 -5.21 14.58
N LYS A 259 -10.38 -6.12 13.60
CA LYS A 259 -9.47 -5.90 12.46
C LYS A 259 -10.16 -5.62 11.10
N GLU A 260 -11.48 -5.50 11.05
CA GLU A 260 -12.25 -5.34 9.80
C GLU A 260 -11.94 -4.03 9.05
N ILE A 261 -11.75 -2.93 9.79
CA ILE A 261 -11.46 -1.62 9.19
C ILE A 261 -9.97 -1.49 8.85
N THR A 262 -9.68 -1.06 7.63
CA THR A 262 -8.33 -0.89 7.11
C THR A 262 -7.93 0.57 6.99
N SER A 263 -6.62 0.85 6.98
CA SER A 263 -6.08 2.19 6.70
C SER A 263 -6.38 2.67 5.28
N TYR A 264 -6.75 1.78 4.37
CA TYR A 264 -7.17 2.10 3.01
C TYR A 264 -8.54 2.78 3.00
N LEU A 265 -9.45 2.41 3.90
CA LEU A 265 -10.71 3.13 4.09
C LEU A 265 -10.47 4.58 4.51
N LEU A 266 -9.59 4.78 5.50
CA LEU A 266 -9.19 6.11 5.98
C LEU A 266 -8.50 6.95 4.91
N LYS A 267 -7.73 6.31 4.02
CA LYS A 267 -7.12 6.99 2.87
C LYS A 267 -8.20 7.62 1.99
N ASN A 268 -9.28 6.89 1.73
CA ASN A 268 -10.37 7.38 0.90
C ASN A 268 -11.17 8.49 1.60
N ILE A 269 -11.38 8.38 2.92
CA ILE A 269 -11.97 9.44 3.74
C ILE A 269 -11.19 10.75 3.56
N ILE A 270 -9.88 10.76 3.82
CA ILE A 270 -9.12 12.02 3.70
C ILE A 270 -9.07 12.57 2.27
N LEU A 271 -9.05 11.72 1.24
CA LEU A 271 -9.06 12.16 -0.15
C LEU A 271 -10.40 12.82 -0.52
N TRP A 272 -11.53 12.26 -0.05
CA TRP A 272 -12.84 12.87 -0.23
C TRP A 272 -12.98 14.17 0.58
N GLN A 273 -12.52 14.20 1.82
CA GLN A 273 -12.48 15.43 2.63
C GLN A 273 -11.69 16.53 1.94
N ALA A 274 -10.52 16.22 1.41
CA ALA A 274 -9.69 17.17 0.69
C ALA A 274 -10.40 17.69 -0.58
N GLU A 275 -11.02 16.80 -1.37
CA GLU A 275 -11.73 17.16 -2.61
C GLU A 275 -12.96 18.05 -2.37
N ASN A 276 -13.73 17.74 -1.32
CA ASN A 276 -15.04 18.34 -1.07
C ASN A 276 -15.00 19.67 -0.33
N ASN A 277 -13.84 20.09 0.21
CA ASN A 277 -13.75 21.28 1.04
C ASN A 277 -12.67 22.27 0.54
N PRO A 278 -12.89 23.59 0.71
CA PRO A 278 -11.91 24.60 0.33
C PRO A 278 -10.56 24.39 1.03
N GLN A 279 -9.47 24.49 0.27
CA GLN A 279 -8.12 24.28 0.82
C GLN A 279 -7.72 25.29 1.89
N THR A 280 -8.36 26.47 1.89
CA THR A 280 -8.19 27.54 2.89
C THR A 280 -8.66 27.14 4.29
N GLU A 281 -9.56 26.15 4.41
CA GLU A 281 -10.08 25.71 5.70
C GLU A 281 -9.18 24.67 6.38
N PHE A 282 -8.21 24.10 5.67
CA PHE A 282 -7.25 23.12 6.20
C PHE A 282 -6.02 23.80 6.78
N HIS A 283 -6.15 24.39 7.96
CA HIS A 283 -5.05 25.05 8.68
C HIS A 283 -4.85 24.46 10.09
N ALA A 284 -3.72 24.76 10.73
CA ALA A 284 -3.36 24.15 12.02
C ALA A 284 -4.44 24.30 13.11
N ARG A 285 -5.18 25.43 13.14
CA ARG A 285 -6.26 25.66 14.13
C ARG A 285 -7.53 24.84 13.90
N SER A 286 -7.77 24.34 12.69
CA SER A 286 -8.94 23.51 12.34
C SER A 286 -8.60 22.01 12.36
N PHE A 287 -7.38 21.65 12.78
CA PHE A 287 -6.93 20.26 12.82
C PHE A 287 -7.90 19.34 13.58
N ILE A 288 -8.37 19.76 14.76
CA ILE A 288 -9.30 18.95 15.57
C ILE A 288 -10.65 18.80 14.89
N HIS A 289 -11.17 19.88 14.30
CA HIS A 289 -12.41 19.85 13.53
C HIS A 289 -12.34 18.79 12.42
N TRP A 290 -11.30 18.85 11.58
CA TRP A 290 -11.12 17.88 10.50
C TRP A 290 -10.88 16.44 10.99
N LEU A 291 -10.24 16.27 12.15
CA LEU A 291 -10.11 14.96 12.77
C LEU A 291 -11.47 14.39 13.19
N GLN A 292 -12.31 15.20 13.84
CA GLN A 292 -13.65 14.81 14.26
C GLN A 292 -14.54 14.51 13.05
N ASP A 293 -14.49 15.34 12.01
CA ASP A 293 -15.21 15.06 10.76
C ASP A 293 -14.76 13.75 10.12
N GLY A 294 -13.46 13.43 10.15
CA GLY A 294 -12.94 12.17 9.63
C GLY A 294 -13.42 10.94 10.43
N LEU A 295 -13.59 11.07 11.75
CA LEU A 295 -14.18 10.04 12.60
C LEU A 295 -15.68 9.88 12.31
N LYS A 296 -16.39 10.99 12.14
CA LYS A 296 -17.81 11.00 11.77
C LYS A 296 -18.04 10.33 10.41
N GLU A 297 -17.21 10.64 9.41
CA GLU A 297 -17.26 9.98 8.10
C GLU A 297 -16.99 8.48 8.21
N LEU A 298 -16.04 8.07 9.06
CA LEU A 298 -15.78 6.66 9.32
C LEU A 298 -17.00 5.98 9.96
N ARG A 299 -17.62 6.61 10.96
CA ARG A 299 -18.83 6.11 11.61
C ARG A 299 -19.98 5.97 10.61
N THR A 300 -20.26 7.03 9.85
CA THR A 300 -21.28 7.01 8.79
C THR A 300 -21.01 5.90 7.78
N ALA A 301 -19.77 5.72 7.33
CA ALA A 301 -19.42 4.64 6.41
C ALA A 301 -19.72 3.24 6.96
N ILE A 302 -19.53 3.04 8.27
CA ILE A 302 -19.83 1.78 8.98
C ILE A 302 -21.33 1.60 9.16
N GLU A 303 -22.05 2.65 9.55
CA GLU A 303 -23.51 2.67 9.74
C GLU A 303 -24.24 2.36 8.42
N THR A 304 -23.89 3.08 7.35
CA THR A 304 -24.57 2.97 6.06
C THR A 304 -24.03 1.85 5.18
N LYS A 305 -22.92 1.19 5.58
CA LYS A 305 -22.18 0.24 4.73
C LYS A 305 -21.74 0.85 3.40
N GLN A 306 -21.41 2.14 3.38
CA GLN A 306 -21.01 2.84 2.16
C GLN A 306 -19.74 3.65 2.37
N GLN A 307 -18.69 3.33 1.61
CA GLN A 307 -17.56 4.23 1.41
C GLN A 307 -17.12 4.17 -0.05
N ARG A 308 -17.25 5.28 -0.77
CA ARG A 308 -16.88 5.36 -2.19
C ARG A 308 -15.36 5.27 -2.35
N TYR A 309 -14.91 4.45 -3.28
CA TYR A 309 -13.51 4.47 -3.70
C TYR A 309 -13.21 5.78 -4.44
N TYR A 310 -12.14 6.47 -4.06
CA TYR A 310 -11.82 7.81 -4.56
C TYR A 310 -11.55 7.85 -6.06
N MET A 311 -10.93 6.82 -6.64
CA MET A 311 -10.64 6.77 -8.08
C MET A 311 -11.84 6.30 -8.91
N ILE A 312 -12.69 5.42 -8.34
CA ILE A 312 -13.91 4.89 -8.99
C ILE A 312 -15.07 4.99 -7.97
N PRO A 313 -15.81 6.12 -7.93
CA PRO A 313 -16.83 6.37 -6.91
C PRO A 313 -17.94 5.33 -6.82
N GLU A 314 -18.21 4.62 -7.91
CA GLU A 314 -19.20 3.55 -8.00
C GLU A 314 -18.79 2.29 -7.23
N ARG A 315 -17.49 2.13 -6.94
CA ARG A 315 -16.98 1.02 -6.12
C ARG A 315 -17.14 1.34 -4.64
N ASN A 316 -17.94 0.55 -3.94
CA ASN A 316 -18.09 0.66 -2.50
C ASN A 316 -17.05 -0.22 -1.77
N LEU A 317 -16.18 0.41 -0.97
CA LEU A 317 -15.14 -0.26 -0.20
C LEU A 317 -15.68 -1.05 1.01
N MET A 318 -16.92 -0.77 1.43
CA MET A 318 -17.58 -1.46 2.54
C MET A 318 -18.43 -2.65 2.07
N ALA A 319 -18.59 -2.86 0.75
CA ALA A 319 -19.50 -3.87 0.21
C ALA A 319 -19.16 -5.33 0.60
N ALA A 320 -17.89 -5.61 0.89
CA ALA A 320 -17.40 -6.94 1.27
C ALA A 320 -16.94 -7.01 2.75
N CYS A 321 -17.27 -5.97 3.53
CA CYS A 321 -16.85 -5.83 4.93
C CYS A 321 -17.78 -6.63 5.84
N ASN A 322 -17.22 -7.49 6.70
CA ASN A 322 -17.98 -8.42 7.55
C ASN A 322 -18.42 -7.78 8.87
N LEU A 323 -18.79 -6.50 8.86
CA LEU A 323 -19.27 -5.79 10.04
C LEU A 323 -20.78 -5.86 10.11
N GLU A 324 -21.37 -6.77 10.90
CA GLU A 324 -22.82 -6.89 11.00
C GLU A 324 -23.29 -7.07 12.45
N GLY A 325 -24.56 -6.72 12.70
CA GLY A 325 -25.21 -6.86 14.01
C GLY A 325 -24.40 -6.24 15.15
N ALA A 326 -24.25 -7.00 16.24
CA ALA A 326 -23.58 -6.54 17.46
C ALA A 326 -22.13 -6.06 17.23
N LEU A 327 -21.45 -6.57 16.20
CA LEU A 327 -20.09 -6.11 15.88
C LEU A 327 -20.12 -4.72 15.24
N GLN A 328 -21.07 -4.46 14.35
CA GLN A 328 -21.28 -3.12 13.78
C GLN A 328 -21.65 -2.13 14.90
N ASP A 329 -22.60 -2.49 15.77
CA ASP A 329 -23.04 -1.64 16.89
C ASP A 329 -21.86 -1.28 17.80
N LYS A 330 -20.98 -2.25 18.08
CA LYS A 330 -19.77 -2.02 18.86
C LYS A 330 -18.81 -1.03 18.20
N TRP A 331 -18.58 -1.14 16.89
CA TRP A 331 -17.74 -0.19 16.15
C TRP A 331 -18.33 1.21 16.14
N VAL A 332 -19.64 1.32 15.94
CA VAL A 332 -20.35 2.60 15.95
C VAL A 332 -20.26 3.25 17.33
N ALA A 333 -20.51 2.49 18.40
CA ALA A 333 -20.36 2.97 19.77
C ALA A 333 -18.91 3.39 20.07
N ASP A 334 -17.93 2.54 19.74
CA ASP A 334 -16.51 2.84 19.94
C ASP A 334 -16.07 4.12 19.23
N ILE A 335 -16.59 4.42 18.04
CA ILE A 335 -16.27 5.67 17.33
C ILE A 335 -17.04 6.86 17.90
N THR A 336 -18.29 6.67 18.30
CA THR A 336 -19.12 7.70 18.95
C THR A 336 -18.46 8.18 20.25
N ASP A 337 -17.93 7.28 21.08
CA ASP A 337 -17.17 7.63 22.28
C ASP A 337 -15.95 8.52 21.95
N LEU A 338 -15.25 8.22 20.85
CA LEU A 338 -14.10 9.03 20.41
C LEU A 338 -14.51 10.41 19.91
N GLU A 339 -15.69 10.53 19.28
CA GLU A 339 -16.27 11.81 18.85
C GLU A 339 -16.63 12.67 20.07
N GLU A 340 -17.29 12.08 21.08
CA GLU A 340 -17.72 12.74 22.32
C GLU A 340 -16.53 13.20 23.18
N GLU A 341 -15.46 12.42 23.24
CA GLU A 341 -14.20 12.79 23.90
C GLU A 341 -13.52 14.01 23.26
N GLY A 342 -13.81 14.28 21.99
CA GLY A 342 -13.27 15.40 21.23
C GLY A 342 -11.72 15.45 21.26
N PRO A 343 -11.09 16.60 21.55
CA PRO A 343 -9.63 16.70 21.55
C PRO A 343 -8.92 15.76 22.54
N SER A 344 -9.61 15.31 23.60
CA SER A 344 -9.00 14.47 24.64
C SER A 344 -8.62 13.09 24.13
N VAL A 345 -9.22 12.61 23.03
CA VAL A 345 -8.87 11.35 22.36
C VAL A 345 -7.37 11.28 22.01
N ILE A 346 -6.75 12.42 21.72
CA ILE A 346 -5.32 12.51 21.39
C ILE A 346 -4.45 12.04 22.55
N LEU A 347 -4.90 12.24 23.80
CA LEU A 347 -4.18 11.82 25.00
C LEU A 347 -4.29 10.31 25.26
N ARG A 348 -5.29 9.63 24.65
CA ARG A 348 -5.41 8.17 24.70
C ARG A 348 -4.36 7.49 23.84
N LEU A 349 -3.85 8.16 22.81
CA LEU A 349 -2.85 7.61 21.90
C LEU A 349 -1.50 7.49 22.62
N PRO A 350 -1.03 6.26 22.94
CA PRO A 350 0.23 6.09 23.66
C PRO A 350 1.40 6.77 22.95
N LYS A 351 1.43 6.75 21.61
CA LYS A 351 2.48 7.44 20.83
C LYS A 351 2.56 8.93 21.10
N ILE A 352 1.41 9.59 21.19
CA ILE A 352 1.35 11.05 21.35
C ILE A 352 1.63 11.44 22.78
N ARG A 353 0.96 10.78 23.75
CA ARG A 353 1.18 11.05 25.17
C ARG A 353 2.66 10.99 25.52
N LYS A 354 3.36 9.95 25.05
CA LYS A 354 4.79 9.77 25.30
C LYS A 354 5.63 10.83 24.56
N ALA A 355 5.30 11.19 23.32
CA ALA A 355 6.01 12.26 22.59
C ALA A 355 5.83 13.68 23.17
N ILE A 356 4.74 13.92 23.91
CA ILE A 356 4.52 15.17 24.65
C ILE A 356 5.48 15.26 25.84
N ILE A 357 5.66 14.13 26.55
CA ILE A 357 6.46 14.05 27.78
C ILE A 357 7.96 13.91 27.48
N ALA A 358 8.32 13.31 26.35
CA ALA A 358 9.71 13.08 25.96
C ALA A 358 10.47 14.39 25.70
N SER A 359 11.72 14.45 26.17
CA SER A 359 12.62 15.55 25.86
C SER A 359 12.97 15.57 24.36
N PRO A 360 13.30 16.73 23.77
CA PRO A 360 13.55 16.84 22.33
C PRO A 360 14.70 15.96 21.80
N GLU A 361 15.72 15.71 22.63
CA GLU A 361 16.95 15.03 22.23
C GLU A 361 16.73 13.52 21.92
N PRO A 362 16.09 12.73 22.80
CA PRO A 362 15.62 11.38 22.46
C PRO A 362 14.81 11.29 21.17
N MET A 363 13.85 12.20 20.98
CA MET A 363 12.98 12.18 19.80
C MET A 363 13.76 12.42 18.51
N LEU A 364 14.74 13.32 18.55
CA LEU A 364 15.64 13.55 17.42
C LEU A 364 16.50 12.32 17.14
N TRP A 365 17.05 11.70 18.18
CA TRP A 365 17.85 10.47 18.04
C TRP A 365 17.05 9.35 17.40
N PHE A 366 15.83 9.09 17.85
CA PHE A 366 14.95 8.07 17.25
C PHE A 366 14.59 8.40 15.81
N SER A 367 14.37 9.67 15.48
CA SER A 367 14.16 10.10 14.09
C SER A 367 15.37 9.80 13.20
N CYS A 368 16.59 10.08 13.68
CA CYS A 368 17.83 9.76 12.96
C CYS A 368 18.02 8.26 12.78
N LYS A 369 17.78 7.45 13.83
CA LYS A 369 17.86 5.98 13.75
C LYS A 369 16.84 5.39 12.79
N ARG A 370 15.68 6.02 12.61
CA ARG A 370 14.71 5.65 11.56
C ARG A 370 15.34 5.70 10.19
N MET A 371 15.97 6.83 9.88
CA MET A 371 16.58 7.06 8.59
C MET A 371 17.71 6.06 8.37
N GLU A 372 18.52 5.79 9.39
CA GLU A 372 19.61 4.79 9.34
C GLU A 372 19.05 3.37 9.06
N LEU A 373 18.02 2.94 9.80
CA LEU A 373 17.38 1.63 9.61
C LEU A 373 16.70 1.49 8.24
N GLU A 374 16.03 2.54 7.77
CA GLU A 374 15.47 2.56 6.42
C GLU A 374 16.59 2.38 5.39
N MET A 375 17.67 3.18 5.46
CA MET A 375 18.82 3.08 4.56
C MET A 375 19.51 1.72 4.58
N LEU A 376 19.68 1.11 5.76
CA LEU A 376 20.24 -0.24 5.87
C LEU A 376 19.31 -1.29 5.25
N SER A 377 18.00 -1.17 5.46
CA SER A 377 17.02 -2.05 4.80
C SER A 377 17.08 -1.91 3.29
N ILE A 378 17.30 -0.69 2.79
CA ILE A 378 17.50 -0.41 1.35
C ILE A 378 18.70 -1.16 0.82
N GLU A 379 19.85 -1.01 1.47
CA GLU A 379 21.09 -1.65 1.04
C GLU A 379 21.01 -3.18 1.15
N TYR A 380 20.33 -3.69 2.18
CA TYR A 380 20.11 -5.12 2.38
C TYR A 380 19.30 -5.74 1.24
N ILE A 381 18.15 -5.12 0.89
CA ILE A 381 17.32 -5.53 -0.24
C ILE A 381 18.12 -5.47 -1.55
N LYS A 382 18.83 -4.36 -1.78
CA LYS A 382 19.65 -4.16 -2.99
C LYS A 382 20.71 -5.25 -3.14
N ARG A 383 21.44 -5.57 -2.06
CA ARG A 383 22.47 -6.62 -2.06
C ARG A 383 21.86 -8.00 -2.29
N GLY A 384 20.76 -8.33 -1.60
CA GLY A 384 20.03 -9.58 -1.80
C GLY A 384 19.65 -9.79 -3.26
N LEU A 385 19.15 -8.74 -3.92
CA LEU A 385 18.85 -8.78 -5.35
C LEU A 385 20.11 -8.90 -6.23
N GLN A 386 21.26 -8.29 -5.90
CA GLN A 386 22.47 -8.37 -6.75
C GLN A 386 23.03 -9.80 -6.82
N CYS A 387 22.92 -10.50 -5.70
CA CYS A 387 23.45 -11.85 -5.55
C CYS A 387 22.69 -12.89 -6.37
N THR A 388 21.38 -12.70 -6.59
CA THR A 388 20.59 -13.56 -7.49
C THR A 388 21.03 -13.45 -8.95
N ASP A 389 21.57 -12.30 -9.37
CA ASP A 389 21.96 -12.04 -10.77
C ASP A 389 23.31 -12.67 -11.16
N GLU A 390 24.21 -12.89 -10.20
CA GLU A 390 25.56 -13.39 -10.48
C GLU A 390 25.63 -14.92 -10.59
N ASN A 391 24.51 -15.65 -10.46
CA ASN A 391 24.47 -17.11 -10.24
C ASN A 391 25.46 -17.56 -9.13
N LYS A 392 25.85 -16.63 -8.25
CA LYS A 392 26.63 -16.94 -7.09
C LYS A 392 25.63 -17.36 -6.04
N GLU A 393 25.75 -18.59 -5.55
CA GLU A 393 25.25 -18.89 -4.21
C GLU A 393 25.81 -17.79 -3.31
N VAL A 394 24.96 -16.95 -2.74
CA VAL A 394 25.38 -16.24 -1.54
C VAL A 394 25.49 -17.32 -0.49
N ASP A 395 26.70 -17.81 -0.34
CA ASP A 395 27.04 -18.60 0.81
C ASP A 395 26.65 -17.78 2.06
N GLU A 396 26.27 -18.46 3.15
CA GLU A 396 26.16 -17.85 4.48
C GLU A 396 27.48 -17.15 4.90
N SER A 397 28.53 -17.24 4.08
CA SER A 397 29.78 -16.49 4.16
C SER A 397 29.84 -15.14 3.40
N ASP A 398 28.79 -14.64 2.72
CA ASP A 398 28.82 -13.28 2.13
C ASP A 398 28.95 -12.25 3.26
N PHE A 399 30.19 -11.83 3.47
CA PHE A 399 30.61 -10.94 4.53
C PHE A 399 29.85 -9.62 4.50
N ILE A 400 29.55 -9.07 3.32
CA ILE A 400 28.86 -7.79 3.19
C ILE A 400 27.39 -7.96 3.56
N PHE A 401 26.76 -9.02 3.07
CA PHE A 401 25.35 -9.31 3.36
C PHE A 401 25.10 -9.54 4.85
N ASN A 402 25.94 -10.36 5.47
CA ASN A 402 25.90 -10.60 6.91
C ASN A 402 26.27 -9.36 7.70
N ALA A 403 27.26 -8.58 7.26
CA ALA A 403 27.60 -7.32 7.93
C ALA A 403 26.42 -6.33 7.92
N ILE A 404 25.66 -6.24 6.82
CA ILE A 404 24.46 -5.39 6.78
C ILE A 404 23.38 -5.95 7.71
N ARG A 405 23.14 -7.27 7.70
CA ARG A 405 22.16 -7.92 8.59
C ARG A 405 22.50 -7.71 10.06
N THR A 406 23.75 -7.96 10.45
CA THR A 406 24.25 -7.77 11.80
C THR A 406 24.13 -6.32 12.21
N ARG A 407 24.52 -5.36 11.35
CA ARG A 407 24.32 -3.92 11.62
C ARG A 407 22.85 -3.58 11.81
N MET A 408 21.94 -4.12 11.00
CA MET A 408 20.51 -3.92 11.20
C MET A 408 20.06 -4.45 12.56
N GLN A 409 20.45 -5.67 12.92
CA GLN A 409 20.12 -6.26 14.23
C GLN A 409 20.70 -5.46 15.40
N GLU A 410 21.97 -5.05 15.32
CA GLU A 410 22.62 -4.17 16.30
C GLU A 410 21.86 -2.86 16.46
N ARG A 411 21.46 -2.22 15.35
CA ARG A 411 20.66 -0.98 15.38
C ARG A 411 19.27 -1.21 15.93
N PHE A 412 18.60 -2.31 15.59
CA PHE A 412 17.32 -2.68 16.18
C PHE A 412 17.45 -2.88 17.70
N THR A 413 18.51 -3.55 18.15
CA THR A 413 18.80 -3.77 19.56
C THR A 413 19.15 -2.46 20.26
N GLU A 414 20.01 -1.61 19.69
CA GLU A 414 20.36 -0.28 20.21
C GLU A 414 19.11 0.59 20.40
N VAL A 415 18.22 0.59 19.39
CA VAL A 415 16.94 1.29 19.46
C VAL A 415 16.07 0.68 20.56
N ARG A 416 15.94 -0.65 20.66
CA ARG A 416 15.18 -1.33 21.73
C ARG A 416 15.73 -1.06 23.12
N GLU A 417 17.04 -1.08 23.30
CA GLU A 417 17.71 -0.83 24.57
C GLU A 417 17.60 0.63 25.00
N ARG A 418 17.77 1.59 24.07
CA ARG A 418 17.53 3.01 24.40
C ARG A 418 16.06 3.26 24.71
N MET A 419 15.13 2.66 23.96
CA MET A 419 13.71 2.66 24.29
C MET A 419 13.47 2.08 25.70
N HIS A 420 14.17 1.01 26.08
CA HIS A 420 14.05 0.42 27.42
C HIS A 420 14.68 1.28 28.51
N ARG A 421 15.85 1.91 28.28
CA ARG A 421 16.55 2.76 29.27
C ARG A 421 15.84 4.07 29.54
N GLU A 422 15.40 4.75 28.48
CA GLU A 422 14.52 5.90 28.63
C GLU A 422 13.15 5.45 29.20
N GLY A 423 12.81 4.18 28.99
CA GLY A 423 11.60 3.54 29.48
C GLY A 423 11.64 2.94 30.89
N SER A 424 12.77 2.91 31.62
CA SER A 424 12.78 2.50 33.03
C SER A 424 12.27 3.60 33.96
N SER A 425 12.20 4.85 33.47
CA SER A 425 11.43 5.93 34.10
C SER A 425 9.99 6.08 33.56
N LEU A 426 9.66 5.39 32.45
CA LEU A 426 8.38 5.45 31.73
C LEU A 426 8.24 4.21 30.81
N GLN A 427 7.74 3.09 31.34
CA GLN A 427 7.53 1.86 30.55
C GLN A 427 6.76 2.20 29.25
N ASN A 428 7.27 1.72 28.09
CA ASN A 428 6.61 1.66 26.77
C ASN A 428 7.12 2.58 25.62
N LEU A 429 8.41 2.90 25.48
CA LEU A 429 8.91 3.55 24.25
C LEU A 429 8.88 2.62 23.01
N THR A 430 8.89 1.30 23.18
CA THR A 430 8.84 0.30 22.08
C THR A 430 7.63 0.49 21.16
N GLU A 431 6.47 0.83 21.73
CA GLU A 431 5.23 1.12 21.01
C GLU A 431 5.19 2.51 20.35
N MET A 432 6.04 3.46 20.75
CA MET A 432 6.12 4.76 20.07
C MET A 432 6.57 4.63 18.62
N PHE A 433 7.37 3.60 18.41
CA PHE A 433 8.23 3.48 17.27
C PHE A 433 7.88 2.26 16.41
N THR A 434 7.26 1.21 16.96
CA THR A 434 6.54 0.17 16.17
C THR A 434 5.23 0.67 15.59
#